data_AF-A0A9E4CC35-F1
#
_entry.id   AF-A0A9E4CC35-F1
#
_cell.length_a   1.000
_cell.length_b   1.000
_cell.length_c   1.000
_cell.angle_alpha   90.00
_cell.angle_beta   90.00
_cell.angle_gamma   90.00
#
_symmetry.space_group_name_H-M   'P 1'
#
loop_
_entity.id
_entity.type
_entity.pdbx_description
1 polymer ?
#
loop_
_entity_poly.entity_id
_entity_poly.type
_entity_poly.pdbx_seq_one_letter_code
_entity_poly.pdbx_strand_id
1 'polypeptide(L)'
;MQDKPIRILVIQPDGSGQPQEVGRQDLATLQGIVGGYLQAVPALFNPEGIPQALIWCNDDGKNQHMPINHRATALWWALDPDMRGHDHLCGTVFISGGPDEDSDIRTIPDVIEQVWASVTGMS
;
A
#
# COMPACT_ATOMS: atom_id res chain seq x y z
N MET A 1 12.67 9.90 -14.15
CA MET A 1 11.73 10.51 -13.20
C MET A 1 10.48 10.80 -13.98
N GLN A 2 9.43 9.99 -13.84
CA GLN A 2 8.19 10.20 -14.58
C GLN A 2 7.56 11.52 -14.10
N ASP A 3 7.34 12.46 -15.01
CA ASP A 3 6.65 13.73 -14.75
C ASP A 3 5.13 13.57 -14.59
N LYS A 4 4.61 12.34 -14.61
CA LYS A 4 3.18 12.08 -14.53
C LYS A 4 2.78 11.74 -13.09
N PRO A 5 1.80 12.45 -12.51
CA PRO A 5 1.22 12.06 -11.24
C PRO A 5 0.69 10.64 -11.29
N ILE A 6 0.91 9.91 -10.20
CA ILE A 6 0.31 8.59 -9.98
C ILE A 6 -0.75 8.71 -8.89
N ARG A 7 -1.72 7.79 -8.92
CA ARG A 7 -2.71 7.68 -7.85
C ARG A 7 -2.35 6.52 -6.93
N ILE A 8 -2.38 6.77 -5.63
CA ILE A 8 -2.12 5.77 -4.57
C ILE A 8 -3.28 5.77 -3.58
N LEU A 9 -3.49 4.68 -2.84
CA LEU A 9 -4.41 4.66 -1.69
C LEU A 9 -3.61 4.78 -0.40
N VAL A 10 -3.81 5.85 0.36
CA VAL A 10 -3.18 6.00 1.68
C VAL A 10 -4.17 5.54 2.74
N ILE A 11 -3.75 4.64 3.64
CA ILE A 11 -4.56 4.12 4.73
C ILE A 11 -3.89 4.46 6.06
N GLN A 12 -4.60 5.17 6.91
CA GLN A 12 -4.15 5.58 8.23
C GLN A 12 -4.40 4.50 9.28
N PRO A 13 -3.64 4.48 10.38
CA PRO A 13 -3.86 3.52 11.47
C PRO A 13 -5.24 3.60 12.12
N ASP A 14 -5.91 4.76 12.04
CA ASP A 14 -7.29 4.93 12.53
C ASP A 14 -8.35 4.27 11.62
N GLY A 15 -7.92 3.66 10.52
CA GLY A 15 -8.77 2.99 9.54
C GLY A 15 -9.34 3.92 8.47
N SER A 16 -9.09 5.22 8.51
CA SER A 16 -9.40 6.09 7.38
C SER A 16 -8.49 5.77 6.19
N GLY A 17 -9.00 5.91 4.97
CA GLY A 17 -8.18 5.72 3.79
C GLY A 17 -8.79 6.38 2.57
N GLN A 18 -7.95 7.03 1.79
CA GLN A 18 -8.36 7.88 0.67
C GLN A 18 -7.36 7.75 -0.47
N PRO A 19 -7.83 7.66 -1.73
CA PRO A 19 -6.96 7.82 -2.88
C PRO A 19 -6.35 9.23 -2.91
N GLN A 20 -5.07 9.31 -3.25
CA GLN A 20 -4.31 10.55 -3.34
C GLN A 20 -3.48 10.57 -4.63
N GLU A 21 -3.38 11.74 -5.27
CA GLU A 21 -2.43 11.95 -6.35
C GLU A 21 -1.07 12.33 -5.79
N VAL A 22 -0.02 11.66 -6.27
CA VAL A 22 1.37 11.96 -5.93
C VAL A 22 2.08 12.40 -7.20
N GLY A 23 2.40 13.68 -7.27
CA GLY A 23 3.12 14.27 -8.41
C GLY A 23 4.62 13.99 -8.42
N ARG A 24 5.25 13.84 -7.25
CA ARG A 24 6.68 13.56 -7.11
C ARG A 24 6.87 12.23 -6.38
N GLN A 25 7.42 11.23 -7.06
CA GLN A 25 7.62 9.88 -6.52
C GLN A 25 9.05 9.68 -5.99
N ASP A 26 9.68 10.73 -5.46
CA ASP A 26 11.02 10.58 -4.92
C ASP A 26 11.01 9.94 -3.52
N LEU A 27 12.15 9.37 -3.14
CA LEU A 27 12.28 8.61 -1.90
C LEU A 27 11.83 9.43 -0.68
N ALA A 28 12.21 10.71 -0.60
CA ALA A 28 11.85 11.57 0.51
C ALA A 28 10.34 11.78 0.63
N THR A 29 9.64 11.98 -0.50
CA THR A 29 8.18 12.13 -0.52
C THR A 29 7.50 10.85 -0.02
N LEU A 30 7.90 9.70 -0.55
CA LEU A 30 7.30 8.41 -0.21
C LEU A 30 7.60 8.00 1.25
N GLN A 31 8.82 8.22 1.73
CA GLN A 31 9.19 8.01 3.14
C GLN A 31 8.39 8.93 4.08
N GLY A 32 8.11 10.16 3.64
CA GLY A 32 7.26 11.09 4.39
C GLY A 32 5.83 10.60 4.59
N ILE A 33 5.29 9.79 3.66
CA ILE A 33 3.95 9.21 3.78
C ILE A 33 3.90 8.13 4.88
N VAL A 34 4.88 7.23 4.90
CA VAL A 34 4.91 6.10 5.86
C VAL A 34 5.57 6.45 7.19
N GLY A 35 6.27 7.58 7.26
CA GLY A 35 6.95 8.05 8.48
C GLY A 35 8.25 7.31 8.80
N GLY A 36 8.99 6.85 7.78
CA GLY A 36 10.25 6.13 7.98
C GLY A 36 10.81 5.49 6.70
N TYR A 37 11.70 4.51 6.86
CA TYR A 37 12.25 3.78 5.72
C TYR A 37 11.18 2.93 5.05
N LEU A 38 11.19 2.90 3.71
CA LEU A 38 10.20 2.17 2.93
C LEU A 38 10.49 0.67 2.94
N GLN A 39 9.45 -0.11 3.22
CA GLN A 39 9.38 -1.52 2.90
C GLN A 39 8.24 -1.75 1.91
N ALA A 40 8.50 -2.50 0.84
CA ALA A 40 7.48 -2.96 -0.09
C ALA A 40 7.00 -4.36 0.31
N VAL A 41 5.68 -4.55 0.36
CA VAL A 41 5.00 -5.81 0.63
C VAL A 41 4.09 -6.12 -0.55
N PRO A 42 4.28 -7.24 -1.27
CA PRO A 42 3.37 -7.64 -2.33
C PRO A 42 1.95 -7.85 -1.80
N ALA A 43 0.96 -7.34 -2.53
CA ALA A 43 -0.44 -7.45 -2.13
C ALA A 43 -1.31 -8.16 -3.18
N LEU A 44 -0.98 -8.07 -4.46
CA LEU A 44 -1.74 -8.71 -5.53
C LEU A 44 -0.76 -9.25 -6.57
N PHE A 45 -1.00 -10.44 -7.09
CA PHE A 45 -0.17 -11.09 -8.11
C PHE A 45 -0.99 -11.40 -9.37
N ASN A 46 -0.34 -11.39 -10.53
CA ASN A 46 -0.90 -12.00 -11.74
C ASN A 46 -0.72 -13.53 -11.73
N PRO A 47 -1.29 -14.29 -12.69
CA PRO A 47 -1.14 -15.75 -12.75
C PRO A 47 0.31 -16.24 -12.84
N GLU A 48 1.22 -15.40 -13.32
CA GLU A 48 2.66 -15.69 -13.43
C GLU A 48 3.43 -15.39 -12.13
N GLY A 49 2.76 -14.95 -11.05
CA GLY A 49 3.39 -14.64 -9.77
C GLY A 49 4.09 -13.28 -9.71
N ILE A 50 3.80 -12.37 -10.64
CA ILE A 50 4.36 -11.02 -10.68
C ILE A 50 3.46 -10.07 -9.90
N PRO A 51 4.01 -9.29 -8.94
CA PRO A 51 3.23 -8.30 -8.19
C PRO A 51 2.56 -7.27 -9.11
N GLN A 52 1.24 -7.17 -9.02
CA GLN A 52 0.39 -6.15 -9.66
C GLN A 52 0.09 -4.98 -8.71
N ALA A 53 0.23 -5.17 -7.40
CA ALA A 53 0.10 -4.12 -6.40
C ALA A 53 1.11 -4.33 -5.25
N LEU A 54 1.62 -3.23 -4.72
CA LEU A 54 2.53 -3.19 -3.57
C LEU A 54 1.92 -2.33 -2.47
N ILE A 55 1.98 -2.82 -1.24
CA ILE A 55 1.74 -2.04 -0.03
C ILE A 55 3.10 -1.54 0.46
N TRP A 56 3.19 -0.26 0.76
CA TRP A 56 4.37 0.40 1.28
C TRP A 56 4.13 0.81 2.72
N CYS A 57 5.03 0.41 3.61
CA CYS A 57 4.98 0.73 5.03
C CYS A 57 6.34 1.18 5.54
N ASN A 58 6.38 1.61 6.81
CA ASN A 58 7.63 1.83 7.51
C ASN A 58 8.25 0.48 7.91
N ASP A 59 9.45 0.19 7.40
CA ASP A 59 10.22 -1.04 7.65
C ASP A 59 10.44 -1.31 9.15
N ASP A 60 10.56 -0.23 9.94
CA ASP A 60 10.82 -0.32 11.38
C ASP A 60 9.53 -0.14 12.22
N GLY A 61 8.36 -0.06 11.60
CA GLY A 61 7.11 0.32 12.27
C GLY A 61 6.74 -0.60 13.45
N LYS A 62 7.05 -1.90 13.36
CA LYS A 62 6.80 -2.87 14.44
C LYS A 62 7.75 -2.66 15.62
N ASN A 63 9.05 -2.47 15.36
CA ASN A 63 10.05 -2.24 16.41
C ASN A 63 9.84 -0.89 17.09
N GLN A 64 9.32 0.10 16.35
CA GLN A 64 8.93 1.41 16.88
C GLN A 64 7.58 1.41 17.59
N HIS A 65 6.91 0.25 17.69
CA HIS A 65 5.59 0.11 18.31
C HIS A 65 4.54 1.05 17.70
N MET A 66 4.62 1.30 16.38
CA MET A 66 3.59 2.05 15.67
C MET A 66 2.24 1.32 15.76
N PRO A 67 1.10 2.05 15.77
CA PRO A 67 -0.20 1.41 15.89
C PRO A 67 -0.47 0.43 14.74
N ILE A 68 -1.08 -0.71 15.05
CA ILE A 68 -1.51 -1.68 14.03
C ILE A 68 -2.54 -1.02 13.13
N ASN A 69 -2.32 -1.10 11.82
CA ASN A 69 -3.26 -0.64 10.81
C ASN A 69 -4.20 -1.80 10.44
N HIS A 70 -5.26 -1.98 11.24
CA HIS A 70 -6.18 -3.10 11.11
C HIS A 70 -6.88 -3.15 9.75
N ARG A 71 -7.25 -1.99 9.18
CA ARG A 71 -7.91 -1.95 7.87
C ARG A 71 -6.96 -2.27 6.73
N ALA A 72 -5.74 -1.75 6.76
CA ALA A 72 -4.72 -2.13 5.78
C ALA A 72 -4.38 -3.62 5.89
N THR A 73 -4.25 -4.14 7.10
CA THR A 73 -3.98 -5.57 7.34
C THR A 73 -5.11 -6.45 6.81
N ALA A 74 -6.37 -6.10 7.07
CA ALA A 74 -7.52 -6.84 6.56
C ALA A 74 -7.61 -6.80 5.03
N LEU A 75 -7.32 -5.65 4.42
CA LEU A 75 -7.23 -5.52 2.96
C LEU A 75 -6.11 -6.41 2.40
N TRP A 76 -4.91 -6.37 3.00
CA TRP A 76 -3.80 -7.20 2.58
C TRP A 76 -4.15 -8.68 2.63
N TRP A 77 -4.73 -9.15 3.75
CA TRP A 77 -5.17 -10.54 3.88
C TRP A 77 -6.30 -10.94 2.93
N ALA A 78 -7.09 -9.98 2.43
CA ALA A 78 -8.11 -10.26 1.43
C ALA A 78 -7.51 -10.43 0.03
N LEU A 79 -6.39 -9.76 -0.25
CA LEU A 79 -5.70 -9.80 -1.53
C LEU A 79 -4.64 -10.92 -1.60
N ASP A 80 -3.97 -11.18 -0.47
CA ASP A 80 -3.00 -12.26 -0.25
C ASP A 80 -3.41 -13.06 1.01
N PRO A 81 -4.29 -14.07 0.86
CA PRO A 81 -4.81 -14.85 1.98
C PRO A 81 -3.75 -15.63 2.75
N ASP A 82 -2.59 -15.93 2.15
CA ASP A 82 -1.51 -16.67 2.81
C ASP A 82 -0.88 -15.87 3.95
N MET A 83 -1.03 -14.54 3.94
CA MET A 83 -0.52 -13.66 5.00
C MET A 83 -1.43 -13.60 6.22
N ARG A 84 -2.65 -14.15 6.12
CA ARG A 84 -3.64 -14.10 7.18
C ARG A 84 -3.18 -14.83 8.44
N GLY A 85 -3.05 -14.09 9.53
CA GLY A 85 -2.58 -14.62 10.81
C GLY A 85 -1.07 -14.87 10.89
N HIS A 86 -0.33 -14.62 9.80
CA HIS A 86 1.13 -14.70 9.78
C HIS A 86 1.77 -13.34 10.03
N ASP A 87 1.22 -12.27 9.47
CA ASP A 87 1.77 -10.94 9.65
C ASP A 87 0.71 -9.82 9.63
N HIS A 88 1.09 -8.62 10.09
CA HIS A 88 0.25 -7.42 10.11
C HIS A 88 1.05 -6.16 9.78
N LEU A 89 0.32 -5.11 9.39
CA LEU A 89 0.88 -3.81 9.01
C LEU A 89 0.74 -2.81 10.16
N CYS A 90 1.74 -1.96 10.36
CA CYS A 90 1.75 -0.91 11.37
C CYS A 90 1.95 0.46 10.72
N GLY A 91 1.42 1.50 11.36
CA GLY A 91 1.55 2.88 10.90
C GLY A 91 0.72 3.20 9.66
N THR A 92 0.97 4.38 9.11
CA THR A 92 0.40 4.78 7.83
C THR A 92 1.02 3.94 6.73
N VAL A 93 0.18 3.41 5.84
CA VAL A 93 0.64 2.70 4.65
C VAL A 93 0.07 3.36 3.41
N PHE A 94 0.71 3.11 2.27
CA PHE A 94 0.08 3.40 0.98
C PHE A 94 0.17 2.24 0.01
N ILE A 95 -0.73 2.20 -0.96
CA ILE A 95 -0.78 1.14 -1.98
C ILE A 95 -0.58 1.75 -3.35
N SER A 96 0.33 1.15 -4.12
CA SER A 96 0.60 1.49 -5.52
C SER A 96 0.37 0.29 -6.43
N GLY A 97 0.40 0.52 -7.74
CA GLY A 97 0.62 -0.55 -8.71
C GLY A 97 1.99 -1.18 -8.54
N GLY A 98 2.12 -2.42 -9.01
CA GLY A 98 3.38 -3.15 -9.04
C GLY A 98 4.41 -2.46 -9.93
N PRO A 99 5.70 -2.81 -9.82
CA PRO A 99 6.78 -2.14 -10.54
C PRO A 99 6.58 -2.25 -12.06
N ASP A 100 6.96 -1.22 -12.81
CA ASP A 100 7.14 -1.32 -14.25
C ASP A 100 8.53 -1.89 -14.62
N GLU A 101 8.86 -1.89 -15.91
CA GLU A 101 10.15 -2.41 -16.41
C GLU A 101 11.35 -1.65 -15.83
N ASP A 102 11.16 -0.39 -15.42
CA ASP A 102 12.18 0.47 -14.81
C ASP A 102 12.16 0.41 -13.27
N SER A 103 11.33 -0.48 -12.69
CA SER A 103 11.09 -0.59 -11.23
C SER A 103 10.45 0.66 -10.60
N ASP A 104 9.82 1.52 -11.41
CA ASP A 104 9.08 2.68 -10.92
C ASP A 104 7.71 2.23 -10.35
N ILE A 105 7.22 2.95 -9.34
CA ILE A 105 5.89 2.74 -8.79
C ILE A 105 4.81 3.23 -9.76
N ARG A 106 3.73 2.45 -9.91
CA ARG A 106 2.62 2.80 -10.79
C ARG A 106 1.38 3.24 -10.02
N THR A 107 0.44 3.85 -10.75
CA THR A 107 -0.92 4.07 -10.25
C THR A 107 -1.51 2.76 -9.72
N ILE A 108 -2.19 2.88 -8.58
CA ILE A 108 -2.93 1.79 -7.95
C ILE A 108 -3.92 1.14 -8.94
N PRO A 109 -4.02 -0.20 -9.00
CA PRO A 109 -5.01 -0.87 -9.83
C PRO A 109 -6.45 -0.64 -9.33
N ASP A 110 -7.40 -0.46 -10.24
CA ASP A 110 -8.82 -0.22 -9.91
C ASP A 110 -9.42 -1.29 -8.98
N VAL A 111 -8.98 -2.54 -9.11
CA VAL A 111 -9.44 -3.64 -8.25
C VAL A 111 -9.14 -3.38 -6.77
N ILE A 112 -8.04 -2.69 -6.44
CA ILE A 112 -7.72 -2.36 -5.05
C ILE A 112 -8.71 -1.32 -4.51
N GLU A 113 -9.06 -0.30 -5.30
CA GLU A 113 -10.07 0.68 -4.91
C GLU A 113 -11.45 0.03 -4.71
N GLN A 114 -11.82 -0.94 -5.57
CA GLN A 114 -13.07 -1.69 -5.45
C GLN A 114 -13.13 -2.56 -4.19
N VAL A 115 -12.04 -3.27 -3.87
CA VAL A 115 -11.95 -4.05 -2.64
C VAL A 115 -11.98 -3.12 -1.42
N TRP A 116 -11.25 -2.00 -1.45
CA TRP A 116 -11.27 -1.01 -0.38
C TRP A 116 -12.67 -0.45 -0.11
N ALA A 117 -13.39 -0.06 -1.16
CA ALA A 117 -14.77 0.42 -1.04
C ALA A 117 -15.69 -0.63 -0.41
N SER A 118 -15.54 -1.90 -0.81
CA SER A 118 -16.33 -3.03 -0.29
C SER A 118 -16.07 -3.30 1.20
N VAL A 119 -14.81 -3.22 1.66
CA VAL A 119 -14.46 -3.48 3.08
C VAL A 119 -14.74 -2.29 4.01
N THR A 120 -14.92 -1.09 3.45
CA THR A 120 -15.19 0.13 4.23
C THR A 120 -16.66 0.54 4.25
N GLY A 121 -17.52 -0.14 3.48
CA GLY A 121 -18.94 0.22 3.36
C GLY A 121 -19.16 1.54 2.63
N MET A 122 -18.15 2.03 1.90
CA MET A 122 -18.26 3.19 1.03
C MET A 122 -18.87 2.73 -0.30
N SER A 123 -20.20 2.68 -0.37
CA SER A 123 -20.98 2.45 -1.60
C SER A 123 -21.42 3.76 -2.22
#